data_AF-A0A8J7WNL5-F1
#
_entry.id   AF-A0A8J7WNL5-F1
#
_cell.length_a   1.000
_cell.length_b   1.000
_cell.length_c   1.000
_cell.angle_alpha   90.00
_cell.angle_beta   90.00
_cell.angle_gamma   90.00
#
_symmetry.space_group_name_H-M   'P 1'
#
loop_
_entity.id
_entity.type
_entity.pdbx_description
1 polymer ?
#
loop_
_entity_poly.entity_id
_entity_poly.type
_entity_poly.pdbx_seq_one_letter_code
_entity_poly.pdbx_strand_id
1 'polypeptide(L)'
;MPKAIVKALEEAAERVGRTLSKDAGKAVEGMYRDAGKGTEAVVERITKADAESAHKLIDLAQKAGKGDAVRDAGKASSLRRKFGDILDPANAGKPVRYLDENGKPIPTNKLRHPDLDDTELQRLQAIQDKINAHNQAYRAQHSDWPAPPPGVDRNHPAVQGLLPPGYDPYHGQGHDAWMRSITNEDGSLAWADGNKYPDGFSSPTDREPVSLPVGQRIDRFGGPAGSFTSPPGVPYPERALPPTNLDGASYHQYEVIKPLPVWQGGIAPQMGEPGGGVQHYLPFSVQTFVEAGYLREIKL
;
A
#
# COMPACT_ATOMS: atom_id res chain seq x y z
N MET A 1 7.18 16.20 -54.31
CA MET A 1 5.81 16.51 -53.83
C MET A 1 5.86 17.78 -52.99
N PRO A 2 4.90 18.72 -53.13
CA PRO A 2 5.02 20.03 -52.49
C PRO A 2 4.88 19.90 -50.96
N LYS A 3 5.82 20.50 -50.21
CA LYS A 3 5.96 20.44 -48.73
C LYS A 3 4.65 20.69 -47.95
N ALA A 4 3.72 21.45 -48.52
CA ALA A 4 2.41 21.72 -47.92
C ALA A 4 1.52 20.47 -47.78
N ILE A 5 1.60 19.52 -48.72
CA ILE A 5 0.80 18.29 -48.69
C ILE A 5 1.32 17.33 -47.63
N VAL A 6 2.65 17.25 -47.46
CA VAL A 6 3.28 16.40 -46.42
C VAL A 6 2.91 16.90 -45.03
N LYS A 7 3.00 18.21 -44.79
CA LYS A 7 2.62 18.83 -43.52
C LYS A 7 1.13 18.62 -43.20
N ALA A 8 0.26 18.73 -44.19
CA ALA A 8 -1.18 18.46 -44.00
C ALA A 8 -1.47 17.00 -43.66
N LEU A 9 -0.69 16.05 -44.20
CA LEU A 9 -0.81 14.63 -43.88
C LEU A 9 -0.29 14.30 -42.47
N GLU A 10 0.79 14.94 -42.03
CA GLU A 10 1.33 14.81 -40.67
C GLU A 10 0.35 15.37 -39.62
N GLU A 11 -0.22 16.55 -39.86
CA GLU A 11 -1.23 17.16 -38.99
C GLU A 11 -2.51 16.31 -38.92
N ALA A 12 -2.92 15.70 -40.04
CA ALA A 12 -4.03 14.77 -40.07
C ALA A 12 -3.74 13.49 -39.28
N ALA A 13 -2.54 12.92 -39.41
CA ALA A 13 -2.12 11.73 -38.67
C ALA A 13 -2.03 11.98 -37.15
N GLU A 14 -1.49 13.13 -36.73
CA GLU A 14 -1.47 13.51 -35.31
C GLU A 14 -2.87 13.69 -34.75
N ARG A 15 -3.78 14.32 -35.51
CA ARG A 15 -5.15 14.56 -35.08
C ARG A 15 -5.91 13.24 -34.93
N VAL A 16 -5.73 12.31 -35.87
CA VAL A 16 -6.30 10.96 -35.79
C VAL A 16 -5.72 10.18 -34.61
N GLY A 17 -4.40 10.26 -34.38
CA GLY A 17 -3.74 9.62 -33.24
C GLY A 17 -4.25 10.13 -31.88
N ARG A 18 -4.41 11.45 -31.72
CA ARG A 18 -4.94 12.04 -30.47
C ARG A 18 -6.40 11.66 -30.23
N THR A 19 -7.23 11.59 -31.28
CA THR A 19 -8.63 11.16 -31.15
C THR A 19 -8.71 9.68 -30.78
N LEU A 20 -7.95 8.80 -31.45
CA LEU A 20 -7.89 7.37 -31.13
C LEU A 20 -7.41 7.10 -29.69
N SER A 21 -6.37 7.81 -29.22
CA SER A 21 -5.90 7.67 -27.83
C SER A 21 -6.91 8.17 -26.81
N LYS A 22 -7.65 9.24 -27.12
CA LYS A 22 -8.70 9.77 -26.24
C LYS A 22 -9.92 8.85 -26.17
N ASP A 23 -10.30 8.26 -27.30
CA ASP A 23 -11.43 7.32 -27.36
C ASP A 23 -11.07 5.98 -26.74
N ALA A 24 -9.82 5.51 -26.90
CA ALA A 24 -9.28 4.36 -26.19
C ALA A 24 -9.22 4.60 -24.67
N GLY A 25 -8.75 5.77 -24.23
CA GLY A 25 -8.74 6.14 -22.80
C GLY A 25 -10.14 6.16 -22.18
N LYS A 26 -11.13 6.70 -22.90
CA LYS A 26 -12.54 6.67 -22.47
C LYS A 26 -13.14 5.27 -22.47
N ALA A 27 -12.79 4.44 -23.45
CA ALA A 27 -13.24 3.05 -23.50
C ALA A 27 -12.66 2.24 -22.33
N VAL A 28 -11.39 2.43 -22.00
CA VAL A 28 -10.72 1.82 -20.85
C VAL A 28 -11.33 2.33 -19.54
N GLU A 29 -11.54 3.64 -19.39
CA GLU A 29 -12.23 4.22 -18.22
C GLU A 29 -13.66 3.66 -18.06
N GLY A 30 -14.39 3.48 -19.17
CA GLY A 30 -15.69 2.82 -19.23
C GLY A 30 -15.62 1.36 -18.78
N MET A 31 -14.65 0.59 -19.27
CA MET A 31 -14.44 -0.80 -18.89
C MET A 31 -14.10 -0.94 -17.39
N TYR A 32 -13.30 -0.04 -16.82
CA TYR A 32 -13.01 -0.04 -15.38
C TYR A 32 -14.23 0.37 -14.54
N ARG A 33 -15.05 1.32 -14.99
CA ARG A 33 -16.33 1.65 -14.33
C ARG A 33 -17.31 0.49 -14.38
N ASP A 34 -17.45 -0.17 -15.53
CA ASP A 34 -18.40 -1.27 -15.71
C ASP A 34 -17.94 -2.54 -15.01
N ALA A 35 -16.64 -2.82 -14.98
CA ALA A 35 -16.05 -3.86 -14.14
C ALA A 35 -16.26 -3.56 -12.65
N GLY A 36 -16.09 -2.31 -12.22
CA GLY A 36 -16.35 -1.86 -10.84
C GLY A 36 -17.81 -2.06 -10.41
N LYS A 37 -18.77 -1.68 -11.25
CA LYS A 37 -20.21 -1.93 -11.01
C LYS A 37 -20.55 -3.42 -11.03
N GLY A 38 -19.91 -4.19 -11.91
CA GLY A 38 -20.04 -5.65 -11.97
C GLY A 38 -19.53 -6.32 -10.69
N THR A 39 -18.40 -5.86 -10.15
CA THR A 39 -17.87 -6.35 -8.87
C THR A 39 -18.74 -5.96 -7.69
N GLU A 40 -19.30 -4.75 -7.66
CA GLU A 40 -20.22 -4.30 -6.61
C GLU A 40 -21.52 -5.14 -6.59
N ALA A 41 -22.09 -5.42 -7.76
CA ALA A 41 -23.25 -6.29 -7.89
C ALA A 41 -22.95 -7.77 -7.55
N VAL A 42 -21.73 -8.24 -7.81
CA VAL A 42 -21.29 -9.59 -7.41
C VAL A 42 -21.09 -9.66 -5.90
N VAL A 43 -20.50 -8.63 -5.28
CA VAL A 43 -20.35 -8.53 -3.82
C VAL A 43 -21.71 -8.46 -3.12
N GLU A 44 -22.67 -7.70 -3.66
CA GLU A 44 -24.03 -7.64 -3.12
C GLU A 44 -24.78 -8.99 -3.26
N ARG A 45 -24.58 -9.71 -4.37
CA ARG A 45 -25.14 -11.05 -4.57
C ARG A 45 -24.52 -12.10 -3.65
N ILE A 46 -23.20 -12.05 -3.45
CA ILE A 46 -22.47 -12.96 -2.56
C ILE A 46 -22.90 -12.71 -1.12
N THR A 47 -22.91 -11.45 -0.67
CA THR A 47 -23.36 -11.11 0.70
C THR A 47 -24.80 -11.51 0.97
N LYS A 48 -25.70 -11.33 0.01
CA LYS A 48 -27.10 -11.79 0.12
C LYS A 48 -27.21 -13.32 0.13
N ALA A 49 -26.48 -14.01 -0.74
CA ALA A 49 -26.45 -15.48 -0.78
C ALA A 49 -25.83 -16.09 0.49
N ASP A 50 -24.83 -15.42 1.08
CA ASP A 50 -24.19 -15.82 2.33
C ASP A 50 -25.12 -15.62 3.53
N ALA A 51 -25.88 -14.52 3.58
CA ALA A 51 -26.91 -14.30 4.60
C ALA A 51 -28.03 -15.35 4.52
N GLU A 52 -28.52 -15.67 3.32
CA GLU A 52 -29.53 -16.72 3.11
C GLU A 52 -29.00 -18.12 3.44
N SER A 53 -27.73 -18.40 3.16
CA SER A 53 -27.07 -19.67 3.48
C SER A 53 -26.81 -19.83 4.98
N ALA A 54 -26.45 -18.74 5.67
CA ALA A 54 -26.30 -18.71 7.12
C ALA A 54 -27.62 -19.02 7.85
N HIS A 55 -28.74 -18.46 7.39
CA HIS A 55 -30.06 -18.77 7.96
C HIS A 55 -30.47 -20.23 7.77
N LYS A 56 -30.18 -20.84 6.61
CA LYS A 56 -30.45 -22.27 6.36
C LYS A 56 -29.60 -23.19 7.22
N LEU A 57 -28.34 -22.83 7.49
CA LEU A 57 -27.43 -23.60 8.35
C LEU A 57 -27.84 -23.57 9.83
N ILE A 58 -28.38 -22.44 10.31
CA ILE A 58 -28.94 -22.31 11.67
C ILE A 58 -30.18 -23.20 11.83
N ASP A 59 -31.05 -23.23 10.81
CA ASP A 59 -32.25 -24.06 10.79
C ASP A 59 -31.92 -25.57 10.74
N LEU A 60 -30.86 -25.94 10.02
CA LEU A 60 -30.33 -27.31 9.98
C LEU A 60 -29.70 -27.72 11.32
N ALA A 61 -28.97 -26.81 11.97
CA ALA A 61 -28.33 -27.03 13.26
C ALA A 61 -29.35 -27.20 14.41
N GLN A 62 -30.49 -26.51 14.34
CA GLN A 62 -31.60 -26.67 15.29
C GLN A 62 -32.36 -27.99 15.08
N LYS A 63 -32.47 -28.47 13.84
CA LYS A 63 -33.14 -29.75 13.51
C LYS A 63 -32.30 -31.00 13.81
N ALA A 64 -30.98 -30.89 13.91
CA ALA A 64 -30.05 -32.02 14.02
C ALA A 64 -29.69 -32.44 15.47
N GLY A 65 -30.49 -32.09 16.48
CA GLY A 65 -30.20 -32.36 17.90
C GLY A 65 -30.14 -33.84 18.31
N LYS A 66 -29.09 -34.59 17.92
CA LYS A 66 -28.67 -35.89 18.47
C LYS A 66 -27.28 -36.32 17.94
N GLY A 67 -26.41 -36.77 18.84
CA GLY A 67 -25.46 -37.85 18.55
C GLY A 67 -23.96 -37.53 18.56
N ASP A 68 -23.42 -36.95 17.49
CA ASP A 68 -22.00 -37.09 17.16
C ASP A 68 -21.18 -35.77 17.21
N ALA A 69 -21.74 -34.74 17.84
CA ALA A 69 -21.30 -33.34 17.75
C ALA A 69 -19.92 -32.98 18.36
N VAL A 70 -19.22 -33.89 19.04
CA VAL A 70 -18.01 -33.52 19.81
C VAL A 70 -16.74 -33.55 18.95
N ARG A 71 -16.68 -34.37 17.89
CA ARG A 71 -15.49 -34.46 17.02
C ARG A 71 -15.46 -33.43 15.88
N ASP A 72 -16.62 -32.98 15.40
CA ASP A 72 -16.70 -31.92 14.38
C ASP A 72 -16.78 -30.50 14.97
N ALA A 73 -17.00 -30.36 16.28
CA ALA A 73 -16.91 -29.06 16.97
C ALA A 73 -15.53 -28.40 16.83
N GLY A 74 -14.45 -29.18 16.66
CA GLY A 74 -13.09 -28.67 16.41
C GLY A 74 -12.91 -28.05 15.03
N LYS A 75 -13.57 -28.59 14.00
CA LYS A 75 -13.57 -28.02 12.64
C LYS A 75 -14.60 -26.91 12.47
N ALA A 76 -15.75 -27.04 13.13
CA ALA A 76 -16.77 -25.99 13.20
C ALA A 76 -16.30 -24.77 14.00
N SER A 77 -15.41 -24.95 14.98
CA SER A 77 -14.78 -23.82 15.70
C SER A 77 -13.67 -23.15 14.89
N SER A 78 -12.93 -23.87 14.03
CA SER A 78 -12.01 -23.22 13.08
C SER A 78 -12.74 -22.48 11.95
N LEU A 79 -13.89 -23.01 11.51
CA LEU A 79 -14.78 -22.33 10.56
C LEU A 79 -15.52 -21.16 11.23
N ARG A 80 -16.01 -21.29 12.47
CA ARG A 80 -16.55 -20.15 13.25
C ARG A 80 -15.50 -19.09 13.56
N ARG A 81 -14.21 -19.42 13.64
CA ARG A 81 -13.15 -18.40 13.78
C ARG A 81 -12.90 -17.68 12.46
N LYS A 82 -12.99 -18.40 11.33
CA LYS A 82 -12.88 -17.80 9.98
C LYS A 82 -14.14 -17.04 9.51
N PHE A 83 -15.32 -17.38 10.03
CA PHE A 83 -16.60 -16.72 9.70
C PHE A 83 -17.14 -15.84 10.84
N GLY A 84 -16.63 -15.97 12.06
CA GLY A 84 -17.02 -15.16 13.22
C GLY A 84 -16.54 -13.71 13.09
N ASP A 85 -15.43 -13.49 12.40
CA ASP A 85 -14.95 -12.14 12.07
C ASP A 85 -15.89 -11.41 11.09
N ILE A 86 -16.78 -12.14 10.40
CA ILE A 86 -17.82 -11.58 9.52
C ILE A 86 -19.14 -11.32 10.28
N LEU A 87 -19.38 -11.97 11.43
CA LEU A 87 -20.70 -11.98 12.11
C LEU A 87 -20.64 -11.84 13.64
N ASP A 88 -19.60 -11.25 14.22
CA ASP A 88 -19.57 -10.86 15.64
C ASP A 88 -20.02 -9.39 15.81
N PRO A 89 -21.31 -9.11 16.12
CA PRO A 89 -21.79 -7.74 16.33
C PRO A 89 -21.21 -7.06 17.58
N ALA A 90 -20.48 -7.77 18.46
CA ALA A 90 -19.74 -7.16 19.56
C ALA A 90 -18.32 -6.69 19.16
N ASN A 91 -17.78 -7.21 18.04
CA ASN A 91 -16.53 -6.79 17.39
C ASN A 91 -16.76 -6.20 15.99
N ALA A 92 -18.00 -5.85 15.63
CA ALA A 92 -18.28 -5.03 14.45
C ALA A 92 -17.58 -3.68 14.65
N GLY A 93 -16.33 -3.63 14.18
CA GLY A 93 -15.41 -2.53 14.35
C GLY A 93 -16.12 -1.25 13.96
N LYS A 94 -15.97 -0.22 14.78
CA LYS A 94 -16.44 1.12 14.42
C LYS A 94 -15.95 1.39 12.99
N PRO A 95 -16.82 1.76 12.04
CA PRO A 95 -16.40 1.97 10.67
C PRO A 95 -15.26 2.99 10.66
N VAL A 96 -14.11 2.60 10.08
CA VAL A 96 -13.00 3.54 9.91
C VAL A 96 -13.51 4.70 9.07
N ARG A 97 -13.47 5.90 9.65
CA ARG A 97 -13.83 7.12 8.94
C ARG A 97 -12.62 7.56 8.14
N TYR A 98 -12.69 7.37 6.83
CA TYR A 98 -11.65 7.82 5.89
C TYR A 98 -11.80 9.28 5.48
N LEU A 99 -12.98 9.87 5.71
CA LEU A 99 -13.30 11.26 5.38
C LEU A 99 -13.61 12.03 6.66
N ASP A 100 -13.22 13.30 6.68
CA ASP A 100 -13.57 14.24 7.74
C ASP A 100 -15.01 14.75 7.61
N GLU A 101 -15.41 15.64 8.52
CA GLU A 101 -16.74 16.25 8.54
C GLU A 101 -17.09 17.07 7.27
N ASN A 102 -16.08 17.47 6.50
CA ASN A 102 -16.23 18.22 5.25
C ASN A 102 -16.11 17.31 4.01
N GLY A 103 -16.01 15.98 4.20
CA GLY A 103 -15.85 15.01 3.12
C GLY A 103 -14.43 14.93 2.54
N LYS A 104 -13.43 15.55 3.18
CA LYS A 104 -12.04 15.50 2.76
C LYS A 104 -11.35 14.25 3.33
N PRO A 105 -10.45 13.59 2.58
CA PRO A 105 -9.71 12.45 3.10
C PRO A 105 -8.88 12.80 4.33
N ILE A 106 -9.03 11.97 5.37
CA ILE A 106 -8.17 11.98 6.54
C ILE A 106 -6.82 11.35 6.14
N PRO A 107 -5.69 12.04 6.39
CA PRO A 107 -4.36 11.46 6.19
C PRO A 107 -4.18 10.16 6.97
N THR A 108 -3.43 9.20 6.42
CA THR A 108 -3.35 7.84 6.97
C THR A 108 -2.73 7.83 8.36
N ASN A 109 -1.75 8.71 8.64
CA ASN A 109 -1.20 8.91 9.98
C ASN A 109 -2.15 9.53 11.01
N LYS A 110 -3.32 10.01 10.58
CA LYS A 110 -4.38 10.52 11.47
C LYS A 110 -5.50 9.49 11.65
N LEU A 111 -5.51 8.42 10.88
CA LEU A 111 -6.46 7.33 11.07
C LEU A 111 -6.08 6.52 12.30
N ARG A 112 -7.11 6.03 13.00
CA ARG A 112 -6.91 5.17 14.17
C ARG A 112 -7.04 3.70 13.76
N HIS A 113 -5.96 2.93 13.94
CA HIS A 113 -5.99 1.50 13.69
C HIS A 113 -6.81 0.80 14.80
N PRO A 114 -7.76 -0.10 14.46
CA PRO A 114 -8.62 -0.77 15.44
C PRO A 114 -7.84 -1.63 16.44
N ASP A 115 -6.76 -2.28 15.98
CA ASP A 115 -5.93 -3.14 16.82
C ASP A 115 -4.84 -2.40 17.62
N LEU A 116 -4.87 -1.07 17.63
CA LEU A 116 -3.90 -0.25 18.35
C LEU A 116 -4.59 0.58 19.44
N ASP A 117 -4.58 0.06 20.67
CA ASP A 117 -5.15 0.73 21.84
C ASP A 117 -4.34 1.98 22.25
N ASP A 118 -4.92 2.80 23.13
CA ASP A 118 -4.31 4.09 23.55
C ASP A 118 -3.00 3.90 24.30
N THR A 119 -2.86 2.80 25.05
CA THR A 119 -1.66 2.52 25.84
C THR A 119 -0.49 2.19 24.91
N GLU A 120 -0.72 1.31 23.93
CA GLU A 120 0.30 0.95 22.96
C GLU A 120 0.62 2.11 22.02
N LEU A 121 -0.38 2.90 21.61
CA LEU A 121 -0.15 4.11 20.83
C LEU A 121 0.77 5.10 21.57
N GLN A 122 0.53 5.34 22.87
CA GLN A 122 1.39 6.19 23.70
C GLN A 122 2.82 5.61 23.83
N ARG A 123 2.94 4.29 23.97
CA ARG A 123 4.24 3.61 24.05
C ARG A 123 5.04 3.79 22.76
N LEU A 124 4.42 3.55 21.61
CA LEU A 124 5.06 3.71 20.30
C LEU A 124 5.43 5.17 20.01
N GLN A 125 4.56 6.12 20.37
CA GLN A 125 4.85 7.55 20.26
C GLN A 125 6.08 7.93 21.11
N ALA A 126 6.17 7.46 22.35
CA ALA A 126 7.32 7.73 23.22
C ALA A 126 8.64 7.19 22.66
N ILE A 127 8.61 6.05 21.95
CA ILE A 127 9.78 5.49 21.25
C ILE A 127 10.14 6.38 20.04
N GLN A 128 9.15 6.73 19.21
CA GLN A 128 9.36 7.62 18.06
C GLN A 128 9.93 8.99 18.49
N ASP A 129 9.45 9.55 19.59
CA ASP A 129 9.93 10.83 20.13
C ASP A 129 11.38 10.74 20.61
N LYS A 130 11.77 9.62 21.24
CA LYS A 130 13.16 9.36 21.61
C LYS A 130 14.07 9.28 20.38
N ILE A 131 13.66 8.57 19.33
CA ILE A 131 14.40 8.49 18.06
C ILE A 131 14.55 9.90 17.46
N ASN A 132 13.46 10.66 17.41
CA ASN A 132 13.46 12.01 16.86
C ASN A 132 14.39 12.94 17.66
N ALA A 133 14.34 12.89 18.99
CA ALA A 133 15.22 13.67 19.86
C ALA A 133 16.69 13.32 19.67
N HIS A 134 17.02 12.02 19.55
CA HIS A 134 18.37 11.56 19.24
C HIS A 134 18.85 12.12 17.89
N ASN A 135 18.03 12.00 16.84
CA ASN A 135 18.39 12.45 15.50
C ASN A 135 18.59 13.98 15.45
N GLN A 136 17.76 14.74 16.17
CA GLN A 136 17.91 16.19 16.30
C GLN A 136 19.21 16.56 17.03
N ALA A 137 19.53 15.89 18.13
CA ALA A 137 20.77 16.10 18.87
C ALA A 137 22.01 15.76 18.02
N TYR A 138 21.96 14.67 17.26
CA TYR A 138 23.00 14.29 16.32
C TYR A 138 23.21 15.39 15.27
N ARG A 139 22.12 15.85 14.65
CA ARG A 139 22.17 16.90 13.61
C ARG A 139 22.70 18.22 14.14
N ALA A 140 22.35 18.60 15.36
CA ALA A 140 22.88 19.81 15.99
C ALA A 140 24.41 19.78 16.16
N GLN A 141 25.00 18.59 16.31
CA GLN A 141 26.45 18.41 16.49
C GLN A 141 27.20 18.20 15.16
N HIS A 142 26.58 17.52 14.18
CA HIS A 142 27.26 17.07 12.97
C HIS A 142 26.87 17.86 11.72
N SER A 143 25.85 18.74 11.80
CA SER A 143 25.24 19.44 10.65
C SER A 143 24.68 18.50 9.56
N ASP A 144 24.53 17.21 9.88
CA ASP A 144 23.97 16.18 9.00
C ASP A 144 23.05 15.24 9.82
N TRP A 145 22.17 14.51 9.16
CA TRP A 145 21.36 13.48 9.81
C TRP A 145 22.20 12.21 10.06
N PRO A 146 21.89 11.41 11.10
CA PRO A 146 22.57 10.15 11.29
C PRO A 146 22.29 9.24 10.09
N ALA A 147 23.36 8.66 9.53
CA ALA A 147 23.23 7.72 8.44
C ALA A 147 22.44 6.49 8.93
N PRO A 148 21.39 6.06 8.22
CA PRO A 148 20.70 4.83 8.57
C PRO A 148 21.65 3.63 8.42
N PRO A 149 21.45 2.54 9.19
CA PRO A 149 22.12 1.28 8.90
C PRO A 149 21.92 0.91 7.43
N PRO A 150 22.98 0.54 6.69
CA PRO A 150 22.85 0.25 5.27
C PRO A 150 22.05 -1.04 5.06
N GLY A 151 21.18 -1.03 4.06
CA GLY A 151 20.55 -2.23 3.50
C GLY A 151 21.47 -2.92 2.51
N VAL A 152 20.89 -3.52 1.47
CA VAL A 152 21.63 -4.02 0.30
C VAL A 152 21.38 -3.13 -0.92
N ASP A 153 22.36 -3.06 -1.80
CA ASP A 153 22.28 -2.22 -3.00
C ASP A 153 21.56 -2.89 -4.17
N ARG A 154 21.32 -2.10 -5.23
CA ARG A 154 20.60 -2.56 -6.42
C ARG A 154 21.17 -3.79 -7.10
N ASN A 155 22.47 -4.06 -6.97
CA ASN A 155 23.12 -5.22 -7.61
C ASN A 155 22.93 -6.51 -6.79
N HIS A 156 22.41 -6.41 -5.57
CA HIS A 156 22.12 -7.57 -4.74
C HIS A 156 21.02 -8.45 -5.38
N PRO A 157 21.12 -9.81 -5.34
CA PRO A 157 20.14 -10.69 -5.95
C PRO A 157 18.69 -10.45 -5.50
N ALA A 158 18.50 -10.10 -4.22
CA ALA A 158 17.18 -9.78 -3.69
C ALA A 158 16.55 -8.55 -4.36
N VAL A 159 17.35 -7.55 -4.74
CA VAL A 159 16.87 -6.36 -5.45
C VAL A 159 16.71 -6.64 -6.93
N GLN A 160 17.66 -7.34 -7.54
CA GLN A 160 17.58 -7.74 -8.96
C GLN A 160 16.31 -8.54 -9.26
N GLY A 161 15.86 -9.40 -8.34
CA GLY A 161 14.60 -10.13 -8.47
C GLY A 161 13.33 -9.26 -8.46
N LEU A 162 13.43 -7.98 -8.08
CA LEU A 162 12.33 -7.02 -8.05
C LEU A 162 12.37 -6.05 -9.25
N LEU A 163 13.40 -6.11 -10.09
CA LEU A 163 13.53 -5.26 -11.27
C LEU A 163 13.08 -6.04 -12.51
N PRO A 164 12.20 -5.47 -13.36
CA PRO A 164 11.91 -6.06 -14.65
C PRO A 164 13.19 -6.27 -15.49
N PRO A 165 13.23 -7.27 -16.39
CA PRO A 165 14.38 -7.46 -17.28
C PRO A 165 14.68 -6.20 -18.09
N GLY A 166 15.93 -5.71 -18.01
CA GLY A 166 16.37 -4.51 -18.72
C GLY A 166 15.79 -3.20 -18.17
N TYR A 167 15.26 -3.21 -16.94
CA TYR A 167 14.68 -2.03 -16.32
C TYR A 167 15.68 -0.88 -16.19
N ASP A 168 15.36 0.23 -16.85
CA ASP A 168 16.02 1.52 -16.70
C ASP A 168 15.12 2.42 -15.84
N PRO A 169 15.53 2.79 -14.61
CA PRO A 169 14.72 3.61 -13.73
C PRO A 169 14.53 5.04 -14.26
N TYR A 170 15.28 5.48 -15.27
CA TYR A 170 15.12 6.78 -15.91
C TYR A 170 14.38 6.72 -17.26
N HIS A 171 13.91 5.53 -17.66
CA HIS A 171 13.11 5.31 -18.88
C HIS A 171 13.74 5.91 -20.15
N GLY A 172 15.07 5.84 -20.28
CA GLY A 172 15.84 6.37 -21.41
C GLY A 172 16.04 7.88 -21.43
N GLN A 173 15.53 8.63 -20.44
CA GLN A 173 15.59 10.10 -20.42
C GLN A 173 16.89 10.64 -19.79
N GLY A 174 17.61 9.80 -19.03
CA GLY A 174 18.75 10.20 -18.21
C GLY A 174 18.34 10.90 -16.90
N HIS A 175 19.23 10.87 -15.91
CA HIS A 175 18.95 11.30 -14.53
C HIS A 175 18.33 12.71 -14.44
N ASP A 176 18.99 13.72 -15.02
CA ASP A 176 18.56 15.12 -14.83
C ASP A 176 17.23 15.42 -15.53
N ALA A 177 16.98 14.83 -16.69
CA ALA A 177 15.71 15.00 -17.40
C ALA A 177 14.57 14.31 -16.67
N TRP A 178 14.81 13.10 -16.15
CA TRP A 178 13.85 12.39 -15.33
C TRP A 178 13.50 13.14 -14.05
N MET A 179 14.50 13.61 -13.30
CA MET A 179 14.27 14.36 -12.06
C MET A 179 13.41 15.60 -12.32
N ARG A 180 13.67 16.35 -13.40
CA ARG A 180 12.81 17.48 -13.80
C ARG A 180 11.37 17.08 -14.11
N SER A 181 11.13 15.86 -14.57
CA SER A 181 9.77 15.36 -14.88
C SER A 181 8.95 15.02 -13.65
N ILE A 182 9.59 14.78 -12.50
CA ILE A 182 8.95 14.37 -11.25
C ILE A 182 9.10 15.41 -10.12
N THR A 183 9.62 16.60 -10.40
CA THR A 183 9.76 17.69 -9.44
C THR A 183 8.93 18.90 -9.81
N ASN A 184 8.45 19.64 -8.80
CA ASN A 184 7.88 20.97 -8.95
C ASN A 184 8.96 21.99 -9.34
N GLU A 185 8.56 23.22 -9.68
CA GLU A 185 9.48 24.32 -10.03
C GLU A 185 10.49 24.66 -8.92
N ASP A 186 10.14 24.39 -7.66
CA ASP A 186 11.00 24.60 -6.48
C ASP A 186 11.98 23.43 -6.22
N GLY A 187 11.97 22.40 -7.07
CA GLY A 187 12.82 21.20 -6.97
C GLY A 187 12.31 20.15 -5.98
N SER A 188 11.18 20.38 -5.30
CA SER A 188 10.54 19.35 -4.47
C SER A 188 9.89 18.28 -5.35
N LEU A 189 9.80 17.04 -4.86
CA LEU A 189 9.09 15.98 -5.59
C LEU A 189 7.61 16.34 -5.76
N ALA A 190 7.10 16.20 -6.98
CA ALA A 190 5.72 16.43 -7.35
C ALA A 190 4.84 15.25 -6.92
N TRP A 191 4.69 15.07 -5.61
CA TRP A 191 3.82 14.05 -5.01
C TRP A 191 2.37 14.20 -5.47
N ALA A 192 1.63 13.09 -5.38
CA ALA A 192 0.32 13.00 -5.99
C ALA A 192 -0.65 13.79 -5.12
N ASP A 193 -1.76 14.27 -5.67
CA ASP A 193 -2.75 14.99 -4.88
C ASP A 193 -3.18 14.13 -3.68
N GLY A 194 -2.83 14.54 -2.46
CA GLY A 194 -3.13 13.80 -1.24
C GLY A 194 -4.62 13.67 -0.94
N ASN A 195 -5.48 14.46 -1.61
CA ASN A 195 -6.94 14.26 -1.56
C ASN A 195 -7.41 13.15 -2.51
N LYS A 196 -6.63 12.85 -3.55
CA LYS A 196 -6.93 11.76 -4.48
C LYS A 196 -6.21 10.47 -4.08
N TYR A 197 -4.96 10.60 -3.63
CA TYR A 197 -4.04 9.53 -3.30
C TYR A 197 -3.34 9.80 -1.96
N PRO A 198 -4.09 9.81 -0.85
CA PRO A 198 -3.52 10.11 0.46
C PRO A 198 -2.40 9.11 0.77
N ASP A 199 -1.23 9.61 1.13
CA ASP A 199 -0.04 8.79 1.40
C ASP A 199 0.27 7.78 0.27
N GLY A 200 0.02 8.15 -1.00
CA GLY A 200 0.33 7.30 -2.16
C GLY A 200 -0.60 6.09 -2.36
N PHE A 201 -1.66 5.95 -1.55
CA PHE A 201 -2.68 4.93 -1.80
C PHE A 201 -3.51 5.23 -3.04
N SER A 202 -4.06 4.21 -3.69
CA SER A 202 -4.80 4.33 -4.95
C SER A 202 -6.11 5.10 -4.81
N SER A 203 -6.67 5.19 -3.61
CA SER A 203 -7.80 6.06 -3.30
C SER A 203 -7.91 6.36 -1.80
N PRO A 204 -8.75 7.33 -1.38
CA PRO A 204 -9.02 7.59 0.02
C PRO A 204 -9.57 6.40 0.82
N THR A 205 -10.26 5.46 0.16
CA THR A 205 -10.91 4.32 0.81
C THR A 205 -10.17 3.00 0.60
N ASP A 206 -9.16 2.98 -0.28
CA ASP A 206 -8.29 1.81 -0.51
C ASP A 206 -7.14 1.78 0.51
N ARG A 207 -7.51 1.72 1.79
CA ARG A 207 -6.64 1.80 2.96
C ARG A 207 -7.22 0.97 4.10
N GLU A 208 -7.19 -0.35 3.97
CA GLU A 208 -7.75 -1.26 4.95
C GLU A 208 -6.83 -1.39 6.18
N PRO A 209 -7.35 -1.36 7.41
CA PRO A 209 -6.57 -1.71 8.59
C PRO A 209 -6.30 -3.22 8.60
N VAL A 210 -5.04 -3.63 8.69
CA VAL A 210 -4.62 -5.03 8.72
C VAL A 210 -3.61 -5.24 9.84
N SER A 211 -3.76 -6.33 10.59
CA SER A 211 -2.73 -6.80 11.52
C SER A 211 -1.92 -7.91 10.86
N LEU A 212 -0.70 -7.60 10.43
CA LEU A 212 0.16 -8.60 9.78
C LEU A 212 0.55 -9.68 10.81
N PRO A 213 0.34 -10.97 10.50
CA PRO A 213 0.69 -12.07 11.41
C PRO A 213 2.20 -12.20 11.65
N VAL A 214 2.53 -12.77 12.81
CA VAL A 214 3.90 -13.15 13.17
C VAL A 214 4.49 -14.11 12.13
N GLY A 215 5.75 -13.89 11.77
CA GLY A 215 6.49 -14.64 10.75
C GLY A 215 6.30 -14.10 9.33
N GLN A 216 5.34 -13.20 9.10
CA GLN A 216 5.21 -12.53 7.81
C GLN A 216 6.44 -11.65 7.54
N ARG A 217 6.90 -11.65 6.29
CA ARG A 217 7.99 -10.78 5.83
C ARG A 217 7.42 -9.54 5.15
N ILE A 218 8.12 -8.43 5.28
CA ILE A 218 7.88 -7.15 4.58
C ILE A 218 9.21 -6.56 4.13
N ASP A 219 9.21 -5.72 3.11
CA ASP A 219 10.41 -5.08 2.59
C ASP A 219 10.22 -3.58 2.34
N ARG A 220 11.34 -2.86 2.18
CA ARG A 220 11.35 -1.42 1.92
C ARG A 220 12.57 -1.01 1.11
N PHE A 221 12.37 -0.08 0.19
CA PHE A 221 13.43 0.74 -0.40
C PHE A 221 13.50 2.09 0.33
N GLY A 222 14.60 2.32 1.04
CA GLY A 222 14.88 3.47 1.89
C GLY A 222 15.08 3.07 3.36
N GLY A 223 15.79 3.93 4.10
CA GLY A 223 16.16 3.65 5.49
C GLY A 223 14.96 3.51 6.46
N PRO A 224 15.23 3.05 7.69
CA PRO A 224 14.20 2.68 8.66
C PRO A 224 13.46 3.89 9.28
N ALA A 225 13.87 5.12 8.98
CA ALA A 225 13.17 6.33 9.40
C ALA A 225 11.80 6.51 8.68
N GLY A 226 11.57 5.82 7.56
CA GLY A 226 10.28 5.87 6.85
C GLY A 226 9.25 4.89 7.38
N SER A 227 8.01 5.02 6.90
CA SER A 227 6.85 4.24 7.36
C SER A 227 6.17 3.38 6.29
N PHE A 228 6.71 3.35 5.07
CA PHE A 228 6.14 2.58 3.96
C PHE A 228 6.91 1.28 3.76
N THR A 229 6.19 0.17 3.67
CA THR A 229 6.76 -1.14 3.32
C THR A 229 5.86 -1.81 2.28
N SER A 230 6.28 -2.93 1.72
CA SER A 230 5.44 -3.77 0.88
C SER A 230 5.59 -5.25 1.26
N PRO A 231 4.69 -6.13 0.81
CA PRO A 231 4.98 -7.54 0.74
C PRO A 231 6.26 -7.78 -0.10
N PRO A 232 7.12 -8.74 0.29
CA PRO A 232 8.26 -9.12 -0.53
C PRO A 232 7.79 -9.59 -1.91
N GLY A 233 8.53 -9.22 -2.95
CA GLY A 233 8.22 -9.60 -4.32
C GLY A 233 7.42 -8.57 -5.12
N VAL A 234 6.89 -7.50 -4.49
CA VAL A 234 6.30 -6.38 -5.24
C VAL A 234 7.40 -5.74 -6.11
N PRO A 235 7.28 -5.74 -7.45
CA PRO A 235 8.29 -5.16 -8.35
C PRO A 235 8.52 -3.68 -8.09
N TYR A 236 9.72 -3.18 -8.39
CA TYR A 236 10.07 -1.78 -8.12
C TYR A 236 9.16 -0.75 -8.82
N PRO A 237 8.82 -0.89 -10.12
CA PRO A 237 7.85 0.00 -10.79
C PRO A 237 6.47 0.04 -10.14
N GLU A 238 6.05 -1.09 -9.57
CA GLU A 238 4.74 -1.20 -8.91
C GLU A 238 4.70 -0.48 -7.56
N ARG A 239 5.86 -0.03 -7.06
CA ARG A 239 6.01 0.75 -5.83
C ARG A 239 5.93 2.26 -6.04
N ALA A 240 5.96 2.71 -7.29
CA ALA A 240 5.87 4.12 -7.65
C ALA A 240 6.87 5.05 -6.92
N LEU A 241 8.09 4.54 -6.70
CA LEU A 241 9.18 5.24 -6.00
C LEU A 241 10.10 5.95 -7.00
N PRO A 242 10.71 7.10 -6.63
CA PRO A 242 11.66 7.76 -7.49
C PRO A 242 12.94 6.91 -7.62
N PRO A 243 13.71 7.02 -8.72
CA PRO A 243 14.95 6.25 -8.92
C PRO A 243 15.96 6.36 -7.79
N THR A 244 15.97 7.49 -7.07
CA THR A 244 16.86 7.73 -5.93
C THR A 244 16.66 6.73 -4.78
N ASN A 245 15.50 6.05 -4.71
CA ASN A 245 15.27 4.96 -3.77
C ASN A 245 15.94 3.64 -4.19
N LEU A 246 16.44 3.50 -5.43
CA LEU A 246 17.33 2.39 -5.87
C LEU A 246 18.81 2.70 -5.68
N ASP A 247 19.16 3.96 -5.43
CA ASP A 247 20.55 4.35 -5.28
C ASP A 247 21.09 3.93 -3.91
N GLY A 248 22.36 3.50 -3.89
CA GLY A 248 23.03 3.06 -2.67
C GLY A 248 22.44 1.77 -2.07
N ALA A 249 22.76 1.55 -0.79
CA ALA A 249 22.35 0.38 -0.02
C ALA A 249 21.00 0.63 0.67
N SER A 250 19.93 0.73 -0.12
CA SER A 250 18.61 1.20 0.34
C SER A 250 17.59 0.09 0.60
N TYR A 251 17.83 -1.15 0.18
CA TYR A 251 16.85 -2.22 0.30
C TYR A 251 16.97 -2.99 1.62
N HIS A 252 15.85 -3.12 2.33
CA HIS A 252 15.76 -3.82 3.61
C HIS A 252 14.62 -4.84 3.60
N GLN A 253 14.80 -5.94 4.35
CA GLN A 253 13.74 -6.89 4.66
C GLN A 253 13.55 -7.01 6.18
N TYR A 254 12.32 -7.22 6.60
CA TYR A 254 11.94 -7.38 8.00
C TYR A 254 11.02 -8.57 8.17
N GLU A 255 11.11 -9.21 9.35
CA GLU A 255 10.17 -10.21 9.82
C GLU A 255 9.30 -9.62 10.92
N VAL A 256 8.00 -9.90 10.85
CA VAL A 256 7.02 -9.55 11.87
C VAL A 256 7.17 -10.49 13.06
N ILE A 257 7.49 -9.95 14.24
CA ILE A 257 7.73 -10.68 15.49
C ILE A 257 6.52 -10.64 16.42
N LYS A 258 5.66 -9.62 16.26
CA LYS A 258 4.37 -9.45 16.95
C LYS A 258 3.34 -8.98 15.93
N PRO A 259 2.04 -9.29 16.10
CA PRO A 259 1.00 -8.80 15.17
C PRO A 259 1.17 -7.30 14.89
N LEU A 260 1.48 -6.94 13.64
CA LEU A 260 1.88 -5.58 13.28
C LEU A 260 0.69 -4.83 12.66
N PRO A 261 0.15 -3.79 13.33
CA PRO A 261 -0.93 -3.00 12.77
C PRO A 261 -0.41 -2.10 11.64
N VAL A 262 -1.04 -2.20 10.46
CA VAL A 262 -0.71 -1.42 9.27
C VAL A 262 -1.98 -0.98 8.56
N TRP A 263 -1.87 0.05 7.72
CA TRP A 263 -2.87 0.31 6.69
C TRP A 263 -2.37 -0.27 5.38
N GLN A 264 -3.16 -1.13 4.75
CA GLN A 264 -2.84 -1.83 3.51
C GLN A 264 -3.72 -1.35 2.36
N GLY A 265 -3.16 -1.29 1.16
CA GLY A 265 -3.91 -0.89 -0.04
C GLY A 265 -3.02 -0.82 -1.27
N GLY A 266 -3.62 -0.53 -2.41
CA GLY A 266 -2.93 -0.39 -3.68
C GLY A 266 -2.11 0.90 -3.76
N ILE A 267 -1.00 0.89 -4.49
CA ILE A 267 -0.13 2.03 -4.72
C ILE A 267 -0.59 2.81 -5.95
N ALA A 268 -0.81 4.12 -5.82
CA ALA A 268 -1.16 4.97 -6.93
C ALA A 268 0.00 5.11 -7.94
N PRO A 269 -0.27 5.29 -9.25
CA PRO A 269 0.75 5.66 -10.22
C PRO A 269 1.44 6.97 -9.82
N GLN A 270 2.78 6.96 -9.75
CA GLN A 270 3.55 8.11 -9.29
C GLN A 270 5.05 7.98 -9.63
N MET A 271 5.79 9.09 -9.60
CA MET A 271 7.21 9.22 -9.90
C MET A 271 7.58 8.67 -11.28
N GLY A 272 6.68 8.78 -12.25
CA GLY A 272 6.85 8.25 -13.60
C GLY A 272 6.71 6.73 -13.71
N GLU A 273 6.32 6.06 -12.62
CA GLU A 273 6.13 4.63 -12.54
C GLU A 273 4.63 4.28 -12.44
N PRO A 274 4.22 3.07 -12.90
CA PRO A 274 2.82 2.70 -12.99
C PRO A 274 2.14 2.47 -11.64
N GLY A 275 2.89 2.18 -10.56
CA GLY A 275 2.27 1.76 -9.29
C GLY A 275 1.47 0.46 -9.45
N GLY A 276 0.39 0.30 -8.68
CA GLY A 276 -0.49 -0.86 -8.73
C GLY A 276 -0.08 -2.02 -7.82
N GLY A 277 1.09 -1.94 -7.19
CA GLY A 277 1.52 -2.88 -6.16
C GLY A 277 0.77 -2.67 -4.83
N VAL A 278 1.08 -3.49 -3.83
CA VAL A 278 0.54 -3.34 -2.47
C VAL A 278 1.56 -2.64 -1.58
N GLN A 279 1.10 -1.65 -0.81
CA GLN A 279 1.88 -1.05 0.28
C GLN A 279 1.23 -1.31 1.63
N HIS A 280 2.08 -1.30 2.65
CA HIS A 280 1.70 -1.14 4.05
C HIS A 280 2.23 0.21 4.55
N TYR A 281 1.33 1.01 5.09
CA TYR A 281 1.64 2.22 5.85
C TYR A 281 1.64 1.91 7.34
N LEU A 282 2.80 2.05 7.97
CA LEU A 282 2.97 1.87 9.40
C LEU A 282 2.61 3.18 10.12
N PRO A 283 1.85 3.14 11.25
CA PRO A 283 1.51 4.35 12.01
C PRO A 283 2.72 5.14 12.54
N PHE A 284 3.88 4.49 12.64
CA PHE A 284 5.17 5.05 13.06
C PHE A 284 6.28 4.53 12.13
N SER A 285 7.49 5.08 12.26
CA SER A 285 8.63 4.63 11.45
C SER A 285 8.93 3.14 11.65
N VAL A 286 9.55 2.52 10.64
CA VAL A 286 10.05 1.14 10.73
C VAL A 286 11.01 1.00 11.91
N GLN A 287 11.87 1.99 12.17
CA GLN A 287 12.78 2.02 13.32
C GLN A 287 12.01 1.92 14.64
N THR A 288 10.92 2.69 14.81
CA THR A 288 10.08 2.60 16.00
C THR A 288 9.54 1.20 16.21
N PHE A 289 9.06 0.53 15.15
CA PHE A 289 8.55 -0.83 15.25
C PHE A 289 9.64 -1.89 15.48
N VAL A 290 10.88 -1.64 15.03
CA VAL A 290 12.05 -2.45 15.39
C VAL A 290 12.38 -2.30 16.87
N GLU A 291 12.52 -1.07 17.37
CA GLU A 291 12.82 -0.79 18.78
C GLU A 291 11.71 -1.24 19.73
N ALA A 292 10.45 -1.18 19.28
CA ALA A 292 9.29 -1.67 20.01
C ALA A 292 9.14 -3.20 20.02
N GLY A 293 9.96 -3.92 19.23
CA GLY A 293 10.00 -5.37 19.13
C GLY A 293 8.87 -5.99 18.31
N TYR A 294 8.26 -5.24 17.39
CA TYR A 294 7.31 -5.77 16.40
C TYR A 294 8.00 -6.27 15.15
N LEU A 295 9.12 -5.65 14.77
CA LEU A 295 9.90 -5.99 13.59
C LEU A 295 11.31 -6.41 13.98
N ARG A 296 11.87 -7.31 13.19
CA ARG A 296 13.29 -7.63 13.20
C ARG A 296 13.81 -7.56 11.78
N GLU A 297 14.89 -6.81 11.57
CA GLU A 297 15.55 -6.78 10.26
C GLU A 297 16.19 -8.13 9.94
N ILE A 298 15.97 -8.60 8.70
CA ILE A 298 16.60 -9.77 8.12
C ILE A 298 17.86 -9.28 7.40
N LYS A 299 19.04 -9.80 7.80
CA LYS A 299 20.30 -9.51 7.09
C LYS A 299 20.33 -10.29 5.78
N LEU A 300 20.51 -9.58 4.67
CA LEU A 300 20.56 -10.08 3.31
C LEU A 300 22.00 -10.22 2.82
#